data_AF-A0A820ILZ9-F1
#
_entry.id   AF-A0A820ILZ9-F1
#
_cell.length_a   1.000
_cell.length_b   1.000
_cell.length_c   1.000
_cell.angle_alpha   90.00
_cell.angle_beta   90.00
_cell.angle_gamma   90.00
#
_symmetry.space_group_name_H-M   'P 1'
#
loop_
_entity.id
_entity.type
_entity.pdbx_description
1 polymer ?
#
loop_
_entity_poly.entity_id
_entity_poly.type
_entity_poly.pdbx_seq_one_letter_code
_entity_poly.pdbx_strand_id
1 'polypeptide(L)'
;MKLQAEGIPPGMSRDEYLNFYAENGFQLDGDQCKKNKSLRLMAKIILNAAFGRWGLNPQRFKHSEIVSSRQELWGILNDTTRFKVSEIYFGERNCLVYYKRLDDQPKQRSTVNVAIAAYISSLARIYLHKEISKFKDTATIYFDTDSIISIGSKDKGDYKITCPKLPLLGQFTNEIPNERGIMFVSIGPKCYSLKTIDENDVIKCSTKSKGFTLNKTSESELNFESYFNLLINKTRRLPIKTTEFKKTSLGEITIQTYSKFLKYTYDKRKVLDPELNEKGEIIAIKTVPWGYNGEISTT
;
A
#
# COMPACT_ATOMS: atom_id res chain seq x y z
N MET A 1 1.41 19.46 -14.01
CA MET A 1 2.53 18.50 -13.87
C MET A 1 2.12 17.02 -13.90
N LYS A 2 1.39 16.47 -12.91
CA LYS A 2 1.07 15.02 -12.87
C LYS A 2 0.31 14.54 -14.12
N LEU A 3 -0.78 15.24 -14.49
CA LEU A 3 -1.61 14.92 -15.66
C LEU A 3 -0.79 14.99 -16.97
N GLN A 4 -0.01 16.06 -17.14
CA GLN A 4 0.88 16.22 -18.29
C GLN A 4 1.90 15.06 -18.40
N ALA A 5 2.50 14.63 -17.30
CA ALA A 5 3.45 13.52 -17.27
C ALA A 5 2.82 12.13 -17.46
N GLU A 6 1.50 12.00 -17.33
CA GLU A 6 0.76 10.77 -17.64
C GLU A 6 0.76 10.49 -19.15
N GLY A 7 0.77 11.57 -19.94
CA GLY A 7 0.66 11.53 -21.39
C GLY A 7 -0.79 11.34 -21.85
N ILE A 8 -1.02 11.60 -23.14
CA ILE A 8 -2.32 11.40 -23.77
C ILE A 8 -2.58 9.89 -23.91
N PRO A 9 -3.75 9.37 -23.52
CA PRO A 9 -4.10 7.97 -23.69
C PRO A 9 -4.05 7.51 -25.16
N PRO A 10 -3.73 6.24 -25.45
CA PRO A 10 -3.78 5.71 -26.81
C PRO A 10 -5.19 5.86 -27.42
N GLY A 11 -5.26 6.30 -28.68
CA GLY A 11 -6.52 6.45 -29.40
C GLY A 11 -7.34 7.70 -29.08
N MET A 12 -6.76 8.68 -28.36
CA MET A 12 -7.38 9.97 -28.06
C MET A 12 -6.60 11.11 -28.73
N SER A 13 -7.31 12.11 -29.24
CA SER A 13 -6.64 13.28 -29.83
C SER A 13 -6.11 14.23 -28.75
N ARG A 14 -5.12 15.04 -29.11
CA ARG A 14 -4.56 16.07 -28.21
C ARG A 14 -5.62 17.09 -27.82
N ASP A 15 -6.44 17.53 -28.75
CA ASP A 15 -7.45 18.57 -28.51
C ASP A 15 -8.56 18.06 -27.60
N GLU A 16 -9.04 16.82 -27.81
CA GLU A 16 -10.01 16.17 -26.90
C GLU A 16 -9.49 16.11 -25.47
N TYR A 17 -8.23 15.70 -25.28
CA TYR A 17 -7.61 15.60 -23.97
C TYR A 17 -7.49 16.98 -23.30
N LEU A 18 -7.02 17.99 -24.04
CA LEU A 18 -6.84 19.34 -23.50
C LEU A 18 -8.18 20.01 -23.18
N ASN A 19 -9.17 19.90 -24.06
CA ASN A 19 -10.50 20.48 -23.86
C ASN A 19 -11.19 19.85 -22.65
N PHE A 20 -11.17 18.53 -22.52
CA PHE A 20 -11.76 17.84 -21.37
C PHE A 20 -11.20 18.35 -20.04
N TYR A 21 -9.87 18.45 -19.92
CA TYR A 21 -9.25 18.92 -18.68
C TYR A 21 -9.45 20.42 -18.46
N ALA A 22 -9.46 21.23 -19.51
CA ALA A 22 -9.74 22.66 -19.43
C ALA A 22 -11.16 22.95 -18.92
N GLU A 23 -12.17 22.25 -19.44
CA GLU A 23 -13.56 22.33 -18.98
C GLU A 23 -13.71 21.94 -17.51
N ASN A 24 -12.83 21.07 -17.01
CA ASN A 24 -12.80 20.63 -15.62
C ASN A 24 -11.81 21.43 -14.74
N GLY A 25 -11.37 22.61 -15.20
CA GLY A 25 -10.57 23.56 -14.42
C GLY A 25 -9.05 23.29 -14.41
N PHE A 26 -8.55 22.42 -15.29
CA PHE A 26 -7.13 22.12 -15.43
C PHE A 26 -6.57 22.69 -16.73
N GLN A 27 -5.75 23.74 -16.62
CA GLN A 27 -4.98 24.25 -17.75
C GLN A 27 -3.72 23.40 -17.95
N LEU A 28 -3.66 22.67 -19.07
CA LEU A 28 -2.54 21.81 -19.41
C LEU A 28 -1.77 22.42 -20.59
N ASP A 29 -0.43 22.43 -20.49
CA ASP A 29 0.42 22.68 -21.65
C ASP A 29 0.53 21.36 -22.44
N GLY A 30 -0.06 21.35 -23.63
CA GLY A 30 -0.11 20.19 -24.50
C GLY A 30 1.26 19.73 -25.01
N ASP A 31 2.26 20.61 -25.10
CA ASP A 31 3.61 20.21 -25.55
C ASP A 31 4.37 19.42 -24.48
N GLN A 32 3.90 19.55 -23.24
CA GLN A 32 4.38 18.83 -22.06
C GLN A 32 3.54 17.59 -21.74
N CYS A 33 2.44 17.33 -22.46
CA CYS A 33 1.61 16.13 -22.31
C CYS A 33 2.30 14.87 -22.88
N LYS A 34 3.46 14.53 -22.33
CA LYS A 34 4.31 13.42 -22.75
C LYS A 34 4.47 12.42 -21.61
N LYS A 35 4.37 11.14 -21.94
CA LYS A 35 4.52 10.05 -20.97
C LYS A 35 5.92 10.09 -20.33
N ASN A 36 5.98 10.48 -19.07
CA ASN A 36 7.21 10.58 -18.29
C ASN A 36 7.01 9.95 -16.91
N LYS A 37 7.45 8.69 -16.76
CA LYS A 37 7.27 7.91 -15.53
C LYS A 37 7.93 8.59 -14.33
N SER A 38 9.13 9.14 -14.51
CA SER A 38 9.92 9.77 -13.43
C SER A 38 9.27 11.06 -12.96
N LEU A 39 8.86 11.94 -13.88
CA LEU A 39 8.20 13.19 -13.54
C LEU A 39 6.83 12.95 -12.89
N ARG A 40 6.06 11.97 -13.39
CA ARG A 40 4.80 11.55 -12.77
C ARG A 40 5.02 11.05 -11.35
N LEU A 41 6.07 10.26 -11.12
CA LEU A 41 6.43 9.77 -9.78
C LEU A 41 6.79 10.93 -8.84
N MET A 42 7.64 11.86 -9.27
CA MET A 42 8.00 13.03 -8.47
C MET A 42 6.78 13.88 -8.13
N ALA A 43 5.91 14.15 -9.10
CA ALA A 43 4.65 14.87 -8.88
C ALA A 43 3.77 14.17 -7.83
N LYS A 44 3.64 12.84 -7.92
CA LYS A 44 2.87 12.05 -6.96
C LYS A 44 3.50 12.07 -5.57
N ILE A 45 4.82 11.99 -5.45
CA ILE A 45 5.53 12.06 -4.16
C ILE A 45 5.29 13.41 -3.49
N ILE A 46 5.43 14.51 -4.23
CA ILE A 46 5.23 15.87 -3.68
C ILE A 46 3.82 16.02 -3.11
N LEU A 47 2.80 15.59 -3.87
CA LEU A 47 1.40 15.65 -3.42
C LEU A 47 1.16 14.80 -2.17
N ASN A 48 1.68 13.58 -2.13
CA ASN A 48 1.48 12.66 -1.00
C ASN A 48 2.30 13.04 0.25
N ALA A 49 3.45 13.68 0.07
CA ALA A 49 4.33 14.08 1.17
C ALA A 49 3.71 15.16 2.06
N ALA A 50 2.88 16.05 1.50
CA ALA A 50 2.19 17.10 2.25
C ALA A 50 1.29 16.51 3.36
N PHE A 51 0.47 15.51 3.01
CA PHE A 51 -0.36 14.80 3.97
C PHE A 51 0.47 14.14 5.09
N GLY A 52 1.53 13.42 4.71
CA GLY A 52 2.41 12.76 5.67
C GLY A 52 3.08 13.74 6.62
N ARG A 53 3.42 14.95 6.14
CA ARG A 53 4.01 16.03 6.94
C ARG A 53 3.07 16.50 8.05
N TRP A 54 1.78 16.69 7.75
CA TRP A 54 0.79 17.13 8.73
C TRP A 54 0.56 16.09 9.84
N GLY A 55 0.68 14.81 9.53
CA GLY A 55 0.50 13.69 10.47
C GLY A 55 1.76 13.27 11.23
N LEU A 56 2.88 14.01 11.12
CA LEU A 56 4.11 13.65 11.83
C LEU A 56 3.93 13.70 13.35
N ASN A 57 4.41 12.68 14.05
CA ASN A 57 4.41 12.68 15.50
C ASN A 57 5.46 13.70 16.01
N PRO A 58 5.04 14.79 16.68
CA PRO A 58 5.96 15.82 17.16
C PRO A 58 6.95 15.32 18.23
N GLN A 59 6.64 14.19 18.89
CA GLN A 59 7.45 13.62 19.97
C GLN A 59 8.52 12.62 19.48
N ARG A 60 8.51 12.23 18.20
CA ARG A 60 9.43 11.22 17.66
C ARG A 60 10.73 11.77 17.07
N PHE A 61 10.94 13.08 17.10
CA PHE A 61 12.18 13.65 16.62
C PHE A 61 13.30 13.41 17.65
N LYS A 62 14.27 12.58 17.28
CA LYS A 62 15.58 12.56 17.93
C LYS A 62 16.28 13.87 17.59
N HIS A 63 16.94 14.47 18.56
CA HIS A 63 17.90 15.53 18.32
C HIS A 63 19.18 14.90 17.78
N SER A 64 19.85 15.61 16.89
CA SER A 64 21.13 15.22 16.33
C SER A 64 22.05 16.43 16.35
N GLU A 65 23.25 16.25 16.89
CA GLU A 65 24.23 17.32 17.03
C GLU A 65 25.62 16.82 16.64
N ILE A 66 26.35 17.65 15.90
CA ILE A 66 27.76 17.39 15.58
C ILE A 66 28.57 18.01 16.71
N VAL A 67 29.12 17.16 17.56
CA VAL A 67 29.90 17.51 18.73
C VAL A 67 31.38 17.43 18.40
N SER A 68 32.11 18.53 18.60
CA SER A 68 33.52 18.64 18.17
C SER A 68 34.50 18.67 19.35
N SER A 69 34.01 18.76 20.59
CA SER A 69 34.85 18.73 21.80
C SER A 69 34.50 17.58 22.73
N ARG A 70 35.50 17.10 23.48
CA ARG A 70 35.32 16.04 24.48
C ARG A 70 34.42 16.52 25.62
N GLN A 71 34.50 17.79 25.97
CA GLN A 71 33.74 18.42 27.05
C GLN A 71 32.24 18.44 26.74
N GLU A 72 31.85 18.84 25.53
CA GLU A 72 30.46 18.79 25.07
C GLU A 72 29.91 17.36 25.09
N LEU A 73 30.67 16.40 24.55
CA LEU A 73 30.27 15.01 24.51
C LEU A 73 30.07 14.46 25.93
N TRP A 74 31.01 14.75 26.84
CA TRP A 74 30.88 14.33 28.24
C TRP A 74 29.70 14.98 28.95
N GLY A 75 29.40 16.25 28.65
CA GLY A 75 28.22 16.94 29.17
C GLY A 75 26.93 16.22 28.79
N ILE A 76 26.78 15.83 27.52
CA ILE A 76 25.60 15.10 27.02
C ILE A 76 25.51 13.69 27.62
N LEU A 77 26.64 12.99 27.76
CA LEU A 77 26.66 11.61 28.27
C LEU A 77 26.39 11.51 29.77
N ASN A 78 26.90 12.47 30.56
CA ASN A 78 26.77 12.42 32.02
C ASN A 78 25.43 12.97 32.51
N ASP A 79 24.81 13.90 31.80
CA ASP A 79 23.50 14.43 32.19
C ASP A 79 22.35 13.53 31.69
N THR A 80 22.27 12.34 32.29
CA THR A 80 21.21 11.36 32.03
C THR A 80 19.82 11.81 32.45
N THR A 81 19.72 12.88 33.25
CA THR A 81 18.45 13.48 33.66
C THR A 81 17.84 14.34 32.57
N ARG A 82 18.67 14.96 31.72
CA ARG A 82 18.23 15.77 30.58
C ARG A 82 18.33 15.04 29.26
N PHE A 83 19.32 14.19 29.07
CA PHE A 83 19.59 13.54 27.79
C PHE A 83 19.47 12.02 27.88
N LYS A 84 18.71 11.44 26.95
CA LYS A 84 18.74 10.01 26.65
C LYS A 84 19.44 9.81 25.32
N VAL A 85 20.74 9.55 25.37
CA VAL A 85 21.55 9.24 24.19
C VAL A 85 21.11 7.91 23.60
N SER A 86 20.99 7.86 22.27
CA SER A 86 20.55 6.68 21.54
C SER A 86 21.63 6.10 20.64
N GLU A 87 22.40 6.96 19.95
CA GLU A 87 23.44 6.55 19.01
C GLU A 87 24.55 7.60 19.01
N ILE A 88 25.79 7.18 18.81
CA ILE A 88 26.96 8.06 18.63
C ILE A 88 27.75 7.52 17.45
N TYR A 89 28.06 8.38 16.50
CA TYR A 89 28.94 8.05 15.37
C TYR A 89 30.20 8.88 15.50
N PHE A 90 31.35 8.23 15.67
CA PHE A 90 32.64 8.90 15.75
C PHE A 90 33.20 9.12 14.35
N GLY A 91 33.48 10.38 14.02
CA GLY A 91 34.35 10.76 12.92
C GLY A 91 35.77 11.03 13.43
N GLU A 92 36.65 11.49 12.55
CA GLU A 92 38.06 11.74 12.89
C GLU A 92 38.25 12.90 13.89
N ARG A 93 37.45 13.95 13.77
CA ARG A 93 37.59 15.19 14.56
C ARG A 93 36.33 15.57 15.35
N ASN A 94 35.23 14.90 15.10
CA ASN A 94 33.94 15.19 15.70
C ASN A 94 33.12 13.89 15.84
N CYS A 95 32.00 13.97 16.53
CA CYS A 95 31.05 12.87 16.60
C CYS A 95 29.63 13.39 16.38
N LEU A 96 28.81 12.59 15.71
CA LEU A 96 27.39 12.85 15.55
C LEU A 96 26.64 12.11 16.66
N VAL A 97 26.04 12.86 17.57
CA VAL A 97 25.31 12.33 18.72
C VAL A 97 23.82 12.44 18.47
N TYR A 98 23.11 11.32 18.57
CA TYR A 98 21.64 11.28 18.54
C TYR A 98 21.09 11.07 19.93
N TYR A 99 20.28 12.02 20.41
CA TYR A 99 19.69 11.96 21.76
C TYR A 99 18.23 12.40 21.77
N LYS A 100 17.49 11.98 22.80
CA LYS A 100 16.19 12.56 23.17
C LYS A 100 16.41 13.43 24.40
N ARG A 101 15.93 14.67 24.36
CA ARG A 101 15.83 15.52 25.55
C ARG A 101 14.60 15.13 26.36
N LEU A 102 14.81 14.91 27.65
CA LEU A 102 13.76 14.50 28.60
C LEU A 102 13.00 15.70 29.15
N ASP A 103 13.64 16.87 29.14
CA ASP A 103 13.07 18.16 29.52
C ASP A 103 12.36 18.88 28.36
N ASP A 104 12.42 18.33 27.14
CA ASP A 104 11.76 18.92 25.99
C ASP A 104 10.25 18.72 26.04
N GLN A 105 9.53 19.84 26.17
CA GLN A 105 8.12 19.89 25.84
C GLN A 105 7.95 19.64 24.33
N PRO A 106 6.90 18.92 23.90
CA PRO A 106 6.63 18.71 22.48
C PRO A 106 6.42 20.06 21.80
N LYS A 107 7.44 20.56 21.11
CA LYS A 107 7.32 21.78 20.30
C LYS A 107 6.45 21.48 19.10
N GLN A 108 5.29 22.13 19.03
CA GLN A 108 4.45 22.11 17.84
C GLN A 108 5.22 22.78 16.70
N ARG A 109 5.59 21.99 15.69
CA ARG A 109 6.18 22.54 14.47
C ARG A 109 5.08 23.21 13.66
N SER A 110 5.35 24.40 13.13
CA SER A 110 4.43 25.13 12.23
C SER A 110 3.99 24.33 11.00
N THR A 111 4.78 23.31 10.61
CA THR A 111 4.51 22.44 9.46
C THR A 111 3.67 21.20 9.79
N VAL A 112 3.29 21.00 11.06
CA VAL A 112 2.55 19.81 11.53
C VAL A 112 1.18 20.22 12.05
N ASN A 113 0.14 19.57 11.55
CA ASN A 113 -1.23 19.75 12.03
C ASN A 113 -1.97 18.41 11.98
N VAL A 114 -1.97 17.71 13.12
CA VAL A 114 -2.56 16.37 13.22
C VAL A 114 -4.07 16.39 12.99
N ALA A 115 -4.75 17.49 13.32
CA ALA A 115 -6.19 17.61 13.08
C ALA A 115 -6.52 17.61 11.57
N ILE A 116 -5.73 18.31 10.76
CA ILE A 116 -5.87 18.28 9.29
C ILE A 116 -5.64 16.86 8.76
N ALA A 117 -4.58 16.17 9.22
CA ALA A 117 -4.31 14.80 8.81
C ALA A 117 -5.43 13.82 9.20
N ALA A 118 -5.99 13.97 10.40
CA ALA A 118 -7.13 13.18 10.87
C ALA A 118 -8.38 13.45 10.02
N TYR A 119 -8.67 14.72 9.73
CA TYR A 119 -9.81 15.12 8.91
C TYR A 119 -9.72 14.55 7.49
N ILE A 120 -8.58 14.72 6.82
CA ILE A 120 -8.34 14.13 5.48
C ILE A 120 -8.53 12.61 5.50
N SER A 121 -7.96 11.93 6.50
CA SER A 121 -8.09 10.48 6.65
C SER A 121 -9.54 10.05 6.86
N SER A 122 -10.33 10.83 7.60
CA SER A 122 -11.74 10.56 7.84
C SER A 122 -12.57 10.72 6.57
N LEU A 123 -12.36 11.81 5.81
CA LEU A 123 -13.04 12.06 4.56
C LEU A 123 -12.70 11.00 3.50
N ALA A 124 -11.44 10.58 3.42
CA ALA A 124 -11.02 9.51 2.51
C ALA A 124 -11.75 8.19 2.80
N ARG A 125 -11.92 7.84 4.09
CA ARG A 125 -12.70 6.64 4.49
C ARG A 125 -14.17 6.77 4.15
N ILE A 126 -14.79 7.91 4.46
CA ILE A 126 -16.20 8.17 4.12
C ILE A 126 -16.41 8.04 2.61
N TYR A 127 -15.51 8.63 1.81
CA TYR A 127 -15.55 8.53 0.36
C TYR A 127 -15.41 7.09 -0.13
N LEU A 128 -14.43 6.33 0.38
CA LEU A 128 -14.26 4.92 0.05
C LEU A 128 -15.53 4.10 0.37
N HIS A 129 -16.11 4.28 1.56
CA HIS A 129 -17.34 3.59 1.94
C HIS A 129 -18.54 3.99 1.08
N LYS A 130 -18.63 5.28 0.69
CA LYS A 130 -19.65 5.75 -0.25
C LYS A 130 -19.52 5.06 -1.60
N GLU A 131 -18.30 4.87 -2.11
CA GLU A 131 -18.10 4.15 -3.37
C GLU A 131 -18.38 2.64 -3.23
N ILE A 132 -18.01 2.03 -2.10
CA ILE A 132 -18.36 0.63 -1.79
C ILE A 132 -19.89 0.43 -1.80
N SER A 133 -20.65 1.38 -1.25
CA SER A 133 -22.13 1.30 -1.20
C SER A 133 -22.82 1.33 -2.57
N LYS A 134 -22.11 1.66 -3.65
CA LYS A 134 -22.65 1.63 -5.01
C LYS A 134 -22.60 0.24 -5.64
N PHE A 135 -21.79 -0.66 -5.09
CA PHE A 135 -21.78 -2.07 -5.48
C PHE A 135 -22.92 -2.80 -4.76
N LYS A 136 -23.42 -3.91 -5.33
CA LYS A 136 -24.32 -4.81 -4.59
C LYS A 136 -23.60 -5.30 -3.32
N ASP A 137 -24.33 -5.51 -2.23
CA ASP A 137 -23.78 -5.77 -0.88
C ASP A 137 -22.78 -6.95 -0.83
N THR A 138 -22.89 -7.90 -1.76
CA THR A 138 -22.03 -9.10 -1.87
C THR A 138 -20.92 -9.00 -2.91
N ALA A 139 -20.87 -7.93 -3.71
CA ALA A 139 -19.92 -7.79 -4.81
C ALA A 139 -18.52 -7.37 -4.32
N THR A 140 -18.40 -6.60 -3.24
CA THR A 140 -17.08 -6.15 -2.76
C THR A 140 -16.37 -7.24 -1.98
N ILE A 141 -15.22 -7.71 -2.47
CA ILE A 141 -14.44 -8.78 -1.85
C ILE A 141 -13.22 -8.29 -1.08
N TYR A 142 -12.70 -7.11 -1.42
CA TYR A 142 -11.55 -6.51 -0.74
C TYR A 142 -11.52 -4.99 -0.95
N PHE A 143 -10.98 -4.25 0.02
CA PHE A 143 -10.65 -2.84 -0.15
C PHE A 143 -9.46 -2.47 0.75
N ASP A 144 -8.62 -1.54 0.29
CA ASP A 144 -7.52 -0.97 1.08
C ASP A 144 -7.27 0.47 0.68
N THR A 145 -7.37 1.38 1.67
CA THR A 145 -7.06 2.82 1.61
C THR A 145 -7.80 3.61 0.52
N ASP A 146 -7.51 3.33 -0.74
CA ASP A 146 -7.98 3.99 -1.96
C ASP A 146 -8.26 2.99 -3.11
N SER A 147 -8.32 1.70 -2.82
CA SER A 147 -8.59 0.62 -3.78
C SER A 147 -9.77 -0.26 -3.35
N ILE A 148 -10.53 -0.76 -4.32
CA ILE A 148 -11.65 -1.68 -4.15
C ILE A 148 -11.48 -2.82 -5.15
N ILE A 149 -11.68 -4.06 -4.71
CA ILE A 149 -11.79 -5.24 -5.56
C ILE A 149 -13.21 -5.77 -5.42
N SER A 150 -13.92 -5.87 -6.53
CA SER A 150 -15.31 -6.33 -6.59
C SER A 150 -15.49 -7.43 -7.62
N ILE A 151 -16.39 -8.37 -7.33
CA ILE A 151 -16.92 -9.35 -8.28
C ILE A 151 -18.11 -8.72 -8.99
N GLY A 152 -18.12 -8.77 -10.31
CA GLY A 152 -19.31 -8.41 -11.08
C GLY A 152 -19.09 -8.64 -12.56
N SER A 153 -20.18 -8.95 -13.29
CA SER A 153 -20.17 -8.98 -14.75
C SER A 153 -20.78 -7.71 -15.31
N LYS A 154 -20.14 -7.12 -16.32
CA LYS A 154 -20.67 -5.95 -17.05
C LYS A 154 -22.04 -6.29 -17.64
N ASP A 155 -22.16 -7.52 -18.11
CA ASP A 155 -23.30 -8.03 -18.87
C ASP A 155 -24.51 -8.33 -17.99
N LYS A 156 -24.30 -8.52 -16.67
CA LYS A 156 -25.36 -8.76 -15.69
C LYS A 156 -25.85 -7.48 -14.98
N GLY A 157 -25.27 -6.32 -15.31
CA GLY A 157 -25.61 -5.05 -14.65
C GLY A 157 -25.29 -5.02 -13.15
N ASP A 158 -24.36 -5.88 -12.70
CA ASP A 158 -24.07 -6.10 -11.27
C ASP A 158 -23.31 -4.95 -10.62
N TYR A 159 -22.73 -4.05 -11.41
CA TYR A 159 -22.04 -2.86 -10.93
C TYR A 159 -22.49 -1.62 -11.71
N LYS A 160 -22.84 -0.55 -10.98
CA LYS A 160 -23.18 0.77 -11.54
C LYS A 160 -21.95 1.66 -11.79
N ILE A 161 -20.75 1.21 -11.41
CA ILE A 161 -19.54 2.01 -11.48
C ILE A 161 -18.89 1.83 -12.85
N THR A 162 -18.93 2.88 -13.65
CA THR A 162 -18.10 2.99 -14.85
C THR A 162 -16.87 3.78 -14.47
N CYS A 163 -15.67 3.17 -14.52
CA CYS A 163 -14.44 3.93 -14.39
C CYS A 163 -14.30 4.84 -15.63
N PRO A 164 -14.16 6.16 -15.46
CA PRO A 164 -14.06 7.08 -16.58
C PRO A 164 -12.77 6.82 -17.37
N LYS A 165 -12.85 7.02 -18.70
CA LYS A 165 -11.66 6.97 -19.58
C LYS A 165 -10.64 8.05 -19.21
N LEU A 166 -11.14 9.23 -18.81
CA LEU A 166 -10.34 10.35 -18.30
C LEU A 166 -10.73 10.63 -16.84
N PRO A 167 -9.97 10.12 -15.87
CA PRO A 167 -10.29 10.29 -14.45
C PRO A 167 -9.93 11.70 -13.97
N LEU A 168 -10.90 12.36 -13.35
CA LEU A 168 -10.69 13.59 -12.58
C LEU A 168 -10.15 13.25 -11.18
N LEU A 169 -9.70 14.28 -10.47
CA LEU A 169 -9.18 14.13 -9.10
C LEU A 169 -10.22 13.45 -8.19
N GLY A 170 -9.81 12.37 -7.53
CA GLY A 170 -10.64 11.60 -6.61
C GLY A 170 -11.51 10.53 -7.26
N GLN A 171 -11.60 10.47 -8.59
CA GLN A 171 -12.34 9.42 -9.27
C GLN A 171 -11.56 8.09 -9.28
N PHE A 172 -12.30 6.99 -9.18
CA PHE A 172 -11.74 5.65 -9.28
C PHE A 172 -11.35 5.33 -10.73
N THR A 173 -10.22 4.63 -10.89
CA THR A 173 -9.70 4.17 -12.18
C THR A 173 -9.65 2.65 -12.22
N ASN A 174 -9.89 2.06 -13.38
CA ASN A 174 -9.67 0.64 -13.56
C ASN A 174 -8.15 0.36 -13.63
N GLU A 175 -7.60 -0.39 -12.68
CA GLU A 175 -6.18 -0.76 -12.64
C GLU A 175 -5.81 -1.87 -13.64
N ILE A 176 -6.80 -2.64 -14.10
CA ILE A 176 -6.64 -3.73 -15.06
C ILE A 176 -7.51 -3.48 -16.31
N PRO A 177 -7.29 -2.39 -17.05
CA PRO A 177 -8.18 -1.98 -18.15
C PRO A 177 -8.24 -2.99 -19.31
N ASN A 178 -7.17 -3.75 -19.53
CA ASN A 178 -7.02 -4.71 -20.63
C ASN A 178 -6.95 -6.16 -20.13
N GLU A 179 -7.37 -6.41 -18.88
CA GLU A 179 -7.33 -7.74 -18.28
C GLU A 179 -8.63 -8.02 -17.53
N ARG A 180 -8.98 -9.30 -17.43
CA ARG A 180 -10.13 -9.78 -16.68
C ARG A 180 -9.65 -10.53 -15.45
N GLY A 181 -10.15 -10.16 -14.28
CA GLY A 181 -9.94 -10.93 -13.04
C GLY A 181 -10.64 -12.29 -13.12
N ILE A 182 -9.89 -13.36 -12.83
CA ILE A 182 -10.41 -14.74 -12.83
C ILE A 182 -10.56 -15.24 -11.39
N MET A 183 -9.53 -15.08 -10.57
CA MET A 183 -9.50 -15.59 -9.20
C MET A 183 -8.82 -14.61 -8.27
N PHE A 184 -9.32 -14.54 -7.04
CA PHE A 184 -8.76 -13.71 -5.98
C PHE A 184 -8.64 -14.52 -4.70
N VAL A 185 -7.49 -14.42 -4.04
CA VAL A 185 -7.23 -15.04 -2.74
C VAL A 185 -6.65 -14.02 -1.78
N SER A 186 -7.14 -14.00 -0.55
CA SER A 186 -6.55 -13.20 0.53
C SER A 186 -6.44 -14.04 1.80
N ILE A 187 -5.30 -13.89 2.48
CA ILE A 187 -5.01 -14.61 3.73
C ILE A 187 -4.85 -13.66 4.92
N GLY A 188 -5.01 -12.36 4.70
CA GLY A 188 -4.75 -11.32 5.68
C GLY A 188 -4.82 -9.90 5.08
N PRO A 189 -4.96 -8.86 5.93
CA PRO A 189 -4.86 -7.47 5.48
C PRO A 189 -3.52 -7.21 4.76
N LYS A 190 -3.60 -6.68 3.54
CA LYS A 190 -2.45 -6.41 2.65
C LYS A 190 -1.63 -7.66 2.27
N CYS A 191 -2.25 -8.83 2.36
CA CYS A 191 -1.72 -10.12 1.90
C CYS A 191 -2.76 -10.77 1.00
N TYR A 192 -2.61 -10.60 -0.32
CA TYR A 192 -3.53 -11.14 -1.31
C TYR A 192 -2.83 -11.43 -2.65
N SER A 193 -3.46 -12.27 -3.48
CA SER A 193 -3.03 -12.53 -4.85
C SER A 193 -4.24 -12.50 -5.78
N LEU A 194 -4.10 -11.79 -6.91
CA LEU A 194 -5.10 -11.66 -7.96
C LEU A 194 -4.57 -12.34 -9.23
N LYS A 195 -5.36 -13.24 -9.79
CA LYS A 195 -5.10 -13.90 -11.07
C LYS A 195 -5.95 -13.25 -12.16
N THR A 196 -5.31 -12.73 -13.19
CA THR A 196 -5.94 -12.06 -14.34
C THR A 196 -5.61 -12.79 -15.65
N ILE A 197 -6.42 -12.56 -16.67
CA ILE A 197 -6.18 -12.99 -18.05
C ILE A 197 -6.30 -11.78 -18.97
N ASP A 198 -5.35 -11.60 -19.87
CA ASP A 198 -5.41 -10.52 -20.87
C ASP A 198 -6.14 -10.95 -22.15
N GLU A 199 -6.26 -10.03 -23.10
CA GLU A 199 -6.94 -10.25 -24.38
C GLU A 199 -6.31 -11.35 -25.26
N ASN A 200 -5.07 -11.77 -24.96
CA ASN A 200 -4.36 -12.84 -25.67
C ASN A 200 -4.36 -14.16 -24.89
N ASP A 201 -5.29 -14.32 -23.94
CA ASP A 201 -5.40 -15.47 -23.04
C ASP A 201 -4.17 -15.72 -22.15
N VAL A 202 -3.31 -14.72 -21.96
CA VAL A 202 -2.13 -14.84 -21.10
C VAL A 202 -2.51 -14.60 -19.65
N ILE A 203 -2.25 -15.60 -18.80
CA ILE A 203 -2.50 -15.55 -17.37
C ILE A 203 -1.40 -14.77 -16.66
N LYS A 204 -1.78 -13.81 -15.82
CA LYS A 204 -0.89 -13.05 -14.93
C LYS A 204 -1.33 -13.18 -13.48
N CYS A 205 -0.36 -13.20 -12.57
CA CYS A 205 -0.60 -13.24 -11.14
C CYS A 205 0.04 -12.01 -10.49
N SER A 206 -0.75 -11.22 -9.77
CA SER A 206 -0.30 -10.05 -9.03
C SER A 206 -0.45 -10.32 -7.53
N THR A 207 0.67 -10.58 -6.86
CA THR A 207 0.71 -10.88 -5.41
C THR A 207 1.18 -9.67 -4.62
N LYS A 208 0.47 -9.33 -3.54
CA LYS A 208 0.86 -8.35 -2.53
C LYS A 208 1.06 -9.06 -1.20
N SER A 209 2.26 -8.95 -0.63
CA SER A 209 2.65 -9.62 0.62
C SER A 209 3.25 -8.62 1.60
N LYS A 210 2.47 -8.11 2.55
CA LYS A 210 2.97 -7.19 3.57
C LYS A 210 4.05 -7.85 4.45
N GLY A 211 5.17 -7.15 4.64
CA GLY A 211 6.27 -7.60 5.50
C GLY A 211 7.35 -8.43 4.79
N PHE A 212 7.17 -8.68 3.49
CA PHE A 212 8.11 -9.40 2.64
C PHE A 212 8.62 -8.47 1.54
N THR A 213 9.91 -8.53 1.26
CA THR A 213 10.51 -7.86 0.10
C THR A 213 10.35 -8.78 -1.09
N LEU A 214 9.62 -8.34 -2.13
CA LEU A 214 9.48 -9.09 -3.36
C LEU A 214 10.75 -8.96 -4.20
N ASN A 215 11.58 -9.99 -4.15
CA ASN A 215 12.68 -10.25 -5.09
C ASN A 215 12.36 -11.50 -5.91
N LYS A 216 13.12 -11.75 -6.99
CA LYS A 216 12.89 -12.87 -7.91
C LYS A 216 12.78 -14.24 -7.20
N THR A 217 13.57 -14.46 -6.14
CA THR A 217 13.53 -15.69 -5.35
C THR A 217 12.23 -15.80 -4.55
N SER A 218 11.90 -14.77 -3.78
CA SER A 218 10.68 -14.72 -2.97
C SER A 218 9.42 -14.67 -3.82
N GLU A 219 9.45 -14.14 -5.04
CA GLU A 219 8.31 -14.08 -5.95
C GLU A 219 7.93 -15.47 -6.47
N SER A 220 8.92 -16.34 -6.66
CA SER A 220 8.69 -17.75 -6.98
C SER A 220 7.98 -18.49 -5.85
N GLU A 221 8.25 -18.13 -4.60
CA GLU A 221 7.62 -18.71 -3.40
C GLU A 221 6.28 -18.01 -3.05
N LEU A 222 6.17 -16.70 -3.31
CA LEU A 222 5.00 -15.85 -3.03
C LEU A 222 4.12 -15.68 -4.27
N ASN A 223 3.55 -16.79 -4.71
CA ASN A 223 2.66 -16.84 -5.87
C ASN A 223 1.21 -17.12 -5.43
N PHE A 224 0.29 -17.10 -6.41
CA PHE A 224 -1.12 -17.38 -6.19
C PHE A 224 -1.37 -18.74 -5.53
N GLU A 225 -0.67 -19.79 -5.98
CA GLU A 225 -0.81 -21.16 -5.51
C GLU A 225 -0.41 -21.31 -4.04
N SER A 226 0.68 -20.66 -3.63
CA SER A 226 1.12 -20.60 -2.24
C SER A 226 0.05 -19.96 -1.34
N TYR A 227 -0.58 -18.88 -1.79
CA TYR A 227 -1.68 -18.23 -1.07
C TYR A 227 -2.92 -19.12 -1.00
N PHE A 228 -3.27 -19.78 -2.10
CA PHE A 228 -4.39 -20.71 -2.15
C PHE A 228 -4.19 -21.89 -1.19
N ASN A 229 -2.99 -22.49 -1.19
CA ASN A 229 -2.63 -23.59 -0.29
C ASN A 229 -2.65 -23.20 1.20
N LEU A 230 -2.33 -21.95 1.51
CA LEU A 230 -2.49 -21.40 2.87
C LEU A 230 -3.96 -21.21 3.25
N LEU A 231 -4.81 -20.80 2.30
CA LEU A 231 -6.26 -20.63 2.52
C LEU A 231 -6.95 -21.98 2.79
N ILE A 232 -6.69 -23.00 1.97
CA ILE A 232 -7.28 -24.34 2.13
C ILE A 232 -6.61 -25.17 3.23
N ASN A 233 -5.70 -24.57 4.00
CA ASN A 233 -4.97 -25.20 5.10
C ASN A 233 -4.13 -26.44 4.68
N LYS A 234 -3.82 -26.59 3.38
CA LYS A 234 -2.87 -27.59 2.86
C LYS A 234 -1.45 -27.27 3.33
N THR A 235 -1.16 -25.99 3.57
CA THR A 235 0.09 -25.52 4.17
C THR A 235 -0.25 -24.58 5.31
N ARG A 236 0.24 -24.85 6.53
CA ARG A 236 -0.04 -24.00 7.70
C ARG A 236 0.84 -22.75 7.75
N ARG A 237 2.10 -22.88 7.35
CA ARG A 237 3.11 -21.82 7.34
C ARG A 237 4.05 -22.05 6.18
N LEU A 238 4.34 -20.98 5.45
CA LEU A 238 5.29 -20.97 4.36
C LEU A 238 6.54 -20.19 4.78
N PRO A 239 7.70 -20.83 4.97
CA PRO A 239 8.94 -20.14 5.23
C PRO A 239 9.43 -19.45 3.94
N ILE A 240 9.70 -18.15 4.02
CA ILE A 240 10.25 -17.34 2.95
C ILE A 240 11.62 -16.85 3.38
N LYS A 241 12.65 -17.21 2.61
CA LYS A 241 14.01 -16.72 2.86
C LYS A 241 14.08 -15.23 2.55
N THR A 242 14.45 -14.44 3.54
CA THR A 242 14.60 -12.99 3.42
C THR A 242 16.02 -12.59 3.77
N THR A 243 16.61 -11.75 2.93
CA THR A 243 17.92 -11.14 3.15
C THR A 243 17.73 -9.66 3.43
N GLU A 244 18.26 -9.19 4.55
CA GLU A 244 18.19 -7.78 4.96
C GLU A 244 19.58 -7.23 5.26
N PHE A 245 19.79 -5.97 4.88
CA PHE A 245 20.95 -5.20 5.27
C PHE A 245 20.71 -4.62 6.65
N LYS A 246 21.56 -4.98 7.60
CA LYS A 246 21.50 -4.48 8.97
C LYS A 246 22.74 -3.65 9.26
N LYS A 247 22.51 -2.37 9.58
CA LYS A 247 23.55 -1.50 10.11
C LYS A 247 23.84 -1.89 11.57
N THR A 248 25.08 -2.19 11.90
CA THR A 248 25.52 -2.45 13.27
C THR A 248 25.58 -1.13 14.05
N SER A 249 25.69 -1.22 15.38
CA SER A 249 25.86 -0.03 16.24
C SER A 249 27.14 0.76 15.91
N LEU A 250 28.14 0.11 15.31
CA LEU A 250 29.39 0.72 14.86
C LEU A 250 29.29 1.34 13.46
N GLY A 251 28.13 1.21 12.80
CA GLY A 251 27.87 1.77 11.49
C GLY A 251 28.22 0.89 10.30
N GLU A 252 28.74 -0.32 10.54
CA GLU A 252 29.03 -1.30 9.50
C GLU A 252 27.74 -1.91 8.95
N ILE A 253 27.71 -2.19 7.65
CA ILE A 253 26.56 -2.83 7.02
C ILE A 253 26.83 -4.34 6.95
N THR A 254 26.02 -5.12 7.66
CA THR A 254 26.06 -6.58 7.63
C THR A 254 24.86 -7.12 6.86
N ILE A 255 25.04 -8.27 6.22
CA ILE A 255 23.97 -8.97 5.51
C ILE A 255 23.50 -10.11 6.42
N GLN A 256 22.20 -10.12 6.75
CA GLN A 256 21.58 -11.18 7.53
C GLN A 256 20.51 -11.88 6.71
N THR A 257 20.58 -13.20 6.63
CA THR A 257 19.55 -14.03 5.99
C THR A 257 18.80 -14.80 7.05
N TYR A 258 17.48 -14.69 7.04
CA TYR A 258 16.61 -15.39 7.96
C TYR A 258 15.28 -15.75 7.29
N SER A 259 14.53 -16.67 7.91
CA SER A 259 13.24 -17.11 7.39
C SER A 259 12.10 -16.34 8.05
N LYS A 260 11.27 -15.68 7.24
CA LYS A 260 9.98 -15.13 7.66
C LYS A 260 8.89 -16.13 7.34
N PHE A 261 7.89 -16.28 8.21
CA PHE A 261 6.79 -17.20 7.95
C PHE A 261 5.56 -16.45 7.47
N LEU A 262 5.10 -16.78 6.26
CA LEU A 262 3.77 -16.41 5.78
C LEU A 262 2.75 -17.42 6.33
N LYS A 263 1.64 -16.93 6.86
CA LYS A 263 0.55 -17.76 7.38
C LYS A 263 -0.79 -17.09 7.13
N TYR A 264 -1.86 -17.86 7.16
CA TYR A 264 -3.22 -17.34 7.24
C TYR A 264 -3.41 -16.61 8.58
N THR A 265 -3.92 -15.37 8.52
CA THR A 265 -4.06 -14.47 9.68
C THR A 265 -5.45 -13.86 9.81
N TYR A 266 -6.36 -14.19 8.89
CA TYR A 266 -7.70 -13.61 8.89
C TYR A 266 -8.58 -14.34 9.92
N ASP A 267 -8.71 -13.76 11.11
CA ASP A 267 -9.49 -14.28 12.24
C ASP A 267 -10.97 -13.87 12.20
N LYS A 268 -11.31 -12.83 11.43
CA LYS A 268 -12.66 -12.26 11.37
C LYS A 268 -13.65 -12.99 10.45
N ARG A 269 -13.18 -13.98 9.69
CA ARG A 269 -14.02 -14.74 8.74
C ARG A 269 -13.79 -16.23 8.89
N LYS A 270 -14.88 -16.99 8.79
CA LYS A 270 -14.88 -18.44 8.68
C LYS A 270 -14.83 -18.82 7.20
N VAL A 271 -13.86 -19.65 6.84
CA VAL A 271 -13.78 -20.27 5.51
C VAL A 271 -14.80 -21.42 5.48
N LEU A 272 -15.63 -21.44 4.44
CA LEU A 272 -16.61 -22.50 4.21
C LEU A 272 -16.00 -23.62 3.36
N ASP A 273 -16.70 -24.74 3.30
CA ASP A 273 -16.29 -25.86 2.46
C ASP A 273 -16.24 -25.42 0.98
N PRO A 274 -15.23 -25.90 0.22
CA PRO A 274 -15.05 -25.53 -1.17
C PRO A 274 -16.18 -26.08 -2.04
N GLU A 275 -16.66 -25.27 -2.99
CA GLU A 275 -17.53 -25.72 -4.07
C GLU A 275 -16.69 -26.40 -5.14
N LEU A 276 -17.03 -27.64 -5.50
CA LEU A 276 -16.29 -28.46 -6.46
C LEU A 276 -17.04 -28.59 -7.79
N ASN A 277 -16.31 -28.68 -8.90
CA ASN A 277 -16.89 -29.07 -10.19
C ASN A 277 -17.07 -30.60 -10.29
N GLU A 278 -17.68 -31.07 -11.38
CA GLU A 278 -17.88 -32.50 -11.67
C GLU A 278 -16.57 -33.32 -11.71
N LYS A 279 -15.42 -32.65 -11.86
CA LYS A 279 -14.08 -33.25 -11.86
C LYS A 279 -13.39 -33.20 -10.50
N GLY A 280 -14.05 -32.66 -9.46
CA GLY A 280 -13.50 -32.52 -8.11
C GLY A 280 -12.57 -31.32 -7.92
N GLU A 281 -12.51 -30.38 -8.87
CA GLU A 281 -11.68 -29.18 -8.77
C GLU A 281 -12.45 -28.05 -8.06
N ILE A 282 -11.75 -27.28 -7.24
CA ILE A 282 -12.35 -26.18 -6.47
C ILE A 282 -12.71 -25.02 -7.42
N ILE A 283 -14.01 -24.72 -7.52
CA ILE A 283 -14.55 -23.58 -8.29
C ILE A 283 -14.56 -22.31 -7.43
N ALA A 284 -15.02 -22.43 -6.18
CA ALA A 284 -15.17 -21.29 -5.29
C ALA A 284 -14.99 -21.69 -3.83
N ILE A 285 -14.46 -20.76 -3.04
CA ILE A 285 -14.39 -20.87 -1.58
C ILE A 285 -15.08 -19.63 -1.02
N LYS A 286 -16.25 -19.84 -0.42
CA LYS A 286 -17.00 -18.77 0.23
C LYS A 286 -16.45 -18.55 1.65
N THR A 287 -16.57 -17.31 2.13
CA THR A 287 -16.20 -16.96 3.50
C THR A 287 -17.32 -16.16 4.13
N VAL A 288 -17.66 -16.47 5.39
CA VAL A 288 -18.68 -15.75 6.16
C VAL A 288 -18.04 -15.05 7.35
N PRO A 289 -18.64 -13.97 7.90
CA PRO A 289 -18.19 -13.38 9.15
C PRO A 289 -18.10 -14.43 10.27
N TRP A 290 -17.10 -14.30 11.13
CA TRP A 290 -16.99 -15.14 12.31
C TRP A 290 -18.22 -14.92 13.22
N GLY A 291 -18.88 -16.01 13.63
CA GLY A 291 -20.15 -15.96 14.37
C GLY A 291 -21.43 -15.93 13.52
N TYR A 292 -21.34 -16.03 12.19
CA TYR A 292 -22.50 -16.15 11.31
C TYR A 292 -23.17 -17.54 11.49
N ASN A 293 -24.44 -17.55 11.94
CA ASN A 293 -25.26 -18.74 12.18
C ASN A 293 -26.42 -18.90 11.16
N GLY A 294 -26.47 -18.09 10.11
CA GLY A 294 -27.54 -18.17 9.10
C GLY A 294 -27.34 -19.29 8.09
N GLU A 295 -28.42 -19.73 7.46
CA GLU A 295 -28.34 -20.60 6.28
C GLU A 295 -27.73 -19.81 5.12
N ILE A 296 -26.79 -20.44 4.39
CA ILE A 296 -26.16 -19.84 3.23
C ILE A 296 -27.10 -20.09 2.05
N SER A 297 -27.84 -19.05 1.66
CA SER A 297 -28.65 -19.06 0.43
C SER A 297 -27.73 -19.33 -0.77
N THR A 298 -27.81 -20.54 -1.33
CA THR A 298 -27.24 -20.88 -2.63
C THR A 298 -28.16 -20.34 -3.72
N THR A 299 -27.94 -19.09 -4.11
CA THR A 299 -28.47 -18.49 -5.34
C THR A 299 -27.32 -18.03 -6.21
#